data_AF-A0A3A8WIX0-F1
#
_entry.id   AF-A0A3A8WIX0-F1
#
_cell.length_a   1.000
_cell.length_b   1.000
_cell.length_c   1.000
_cell.angle_alpha   90.00
_cell.angle_beta   90.00
_cell.angle_gamma   90.00
#
_symmetry.space_group_name_H-M   'P 1'
#
loop_
_entity.id
_entity.type
_entity.pdbx_description
1 polymer ?
#
loop_
_entity_poly.entity_id
_entity_poly.type
_entity_poly.pdbx_seq_one_letter_code
_entity_poly.pdbx_strand_id
1 'polypeptide(L)'
;MKKYNLVLIVILLCIVGADNRQAKAYSVTLQKDGMYAEMLPDLIVNNVTVLFKKRVKRAMQYYKKYKDADTFTLATKVPVEYLDFIPVARKIQDSDEIIIRNPFFIYIVEGQADYSYYFAAEKKGERLCLFSVSIAADTGKVIFWYDDMMDRYFLYDEKTMKDALLYSIDDITYAQTPKETTVIRDQKQRGIHLMEGAPTYEKERKAFKKKNYEEKKEEIFAFLEEIKNQKVIKKSEKNLKLELKDEYIETEKNTKEDGIWKSIYIAAGVVAIGGITAGIIFFRKKRKKSRF
;
A
#
# COMPACT_ATOMS: atom_id res chain seq x y z
N MET A 1 -40.17 -30.29 38.00
CA MET A 1 -38.80 -29.77 37.75
C MET A 1 -38.33 -30.01 36.31
N LYS A 2 -38.92 -29.37 35.29
CA LYS A 2 -38.43 -29.49 33.89
C LYS A 2 -38.50 -28.21 33.04
N LYS A 3 -39.23 -27.17 33.46
CA LYS A 3 -39.35 -25.91 32.69
C LYS A 3 -38.27 -24.88 32.98
N TYR A 4 -37.73 -24.83 34.20
CA TYR A 4 -36.68 -23.86 34.57
C TYR A 4 -35.29 -24.21 34.01
N ASN A 5 -34.99 -25.50 33.79
CA ASN A 5 -33.70 -25.91 33.21
C ASN A 5 -33.58 -25.55 31.72
N LEU A 6 -34.68 -25.53 30.96
CA LEU A 6 -34.64 -25.17 29.55
C LEU A 6 -34.35 -23.67 29.36
N VAL A 7 -34.96 -22.82 30.19
CA VAL A 7 -34.76 -21.36 30.16
C VAL A 7 -33.33 -21.00 30.56
N LEU A 8 -32.76 -21.66 31.57
CA LEU A 8 -31.36 -21.48 31.99
C LEU A 8 -30.37 -21.92 30.90
N ILE A 9 -30.64 -23.01 30.18
CA ILE A 9 -29.79 -23.48 29.07
C ILE A 9 -29.85 -22.52 27.87
N VAL A 10 -31.02 -21.95 27.55
CA VAL A 10 -31.17 -20.96 26.47
C VAL A 10 -30.46 -19.65 26.81
N ILE A 11 -30.53 -19.18 28.06
CA ILE A 11 -29.80 -17.98 28.50
C ILE A 11 -28.28 -18.23 28.49
N LEU A 12 -27.80 -19.42 28.91
CA LEU A 12 -26.38 -19.78 28.83
C LEU A 12 -25.89 -19.84 27.37
N LEU A 13 -26.69 -20.40 26.45
CA LEU A 13 -26.39 -20.43 25.02
C LEU A 13 -26.40 -19.04 24.38
N CYS A 14 -27.25 -18.12 24.84
CA CYS A 14 -27.26 -16.73 24.39
C CYS A 14 -26.04 -15.94 24.89
N ILE A 15 -25.52 -16.24 26.08
CA ILE A 15 -24.29 -15.60 26.61
C ILE A 15 -23.05 -16.15 25.89
N VAL A 16 -22.99 -17.46 25.61
CA VAL A 16 -21.89 -18.07 24.82
C VAL A 16 -21.96 -17.66 23.34
N GLY A 17 -23.16 -17.36 22.82
CA GLY A 17 -23.35 -16.82 21.46
C GLY A 17 -23.04 -15.32 21.32
N ALA A 18 -23.13 -14.55 22.40
CA ALA A 18 -22.88 -13.10 22.40
C ALA A 18 -21.38 -12.74 22.48
N ASP A 19 -20.54 -13.65 23.01
CA ASP A 19 -19.07 -13.50 23.04
C ASP A 19 -18.37 -14.03 21.78
N ASN A 20 -19.11 -14.63 20.84
CA ASN A 20 -18.63 -14.86 19.47
C ASN A 20 -18.74 -13.60 18.60
N ARG A 21 -18.50 -12.41 19.17
CA ARG A 21 -18.02 -11.28 18.37
C ARG A 21 -16.67 -11.73 17.82
N GLN A 22 -16.69 -12.35 16.64
CA GLN A 22 -15.53 -12.51 15.79
C GLN A 22 -14.82 -11.15 15.84
N ALA A 23 -13.68 -11.08 16.53
CA ALA A 23 -12.98 -9.81 16.74
C ALA A 23 -12.89 -9.17 15.37
N LYS A 24 -13.58 -8.03 15.18
CA LYS A 24 -13.54 -7.33 13.90
C LYS A 24 -12.07 -7.10 13.65
N ALA A 25 -11.50 -7.65 12.58
CA ALA A 25 -10.15 -7.30 12.20
C ALA A 25 -10.16 -5.84 11.72
N TYR A 26 -9.03 -5.15 11.87
CA TYR A 26 -8.94 -3.76 11.44
C TYR A 26 -9.23 -3.65 9.95
N SER A 27 -9.88 -2.56 9.56
CA SER A 27 -10.14 -2.28 8.15
C SER A 27 -8.98 -1.46 7.57
N VAL A 28 -8.72 -1.66 6.28
CA VAL A 28 -7.81 -0.79 5.52
C VAL A 28 -8.51 -0.46 4.22
N THR A 29 -8.72 0.82 3.97
CA THR A 29 -9.30 1.35 2.74
C THR A 29 -8.31 2.26 2.04
N LEU A 30 -8.44 2.39 0.72
CA LEU A 30 -7.69 3.36 -0.06
C LEU A 30 -8.62 4.50 -0.46
N GLN A 31 -8.15 5.72 -0.24
CA GLN A 31 -8.75 6.94 -0.77
C GLN A 31 -7.84 7.48 -1.89
N LYS A 32 -8.35 7.43 -3.13
CA LYS A 32 -7.62 7.80 -4.35
C LYS A 32 -7.74 9.31 -4.60
N ASP A 33 -7.10 10.09 -3.73
CA ASP A 33 -7.11 11.56 -3.81
C ASP A 33 -5.77 12.10 -4.31
N GLY A 34 -5.79 13.34 -4.81
CA GLY A 34 -4.61 14.07 -5.28
C GLY A 34 -4.26 13.78 -6.73
N MET A 35 -3.46 14.67 -7.32
CA MET A 35 -3.14 14.65 -8.76
C MET A 35 -2.42 13.39 -9.26
N TYR A 36 -1.80 12.62 -8.37
CA TYR A 36 -1.07 11.40 -8.73
C TYR A 36 -1.94 10.14 -8.72
N ALA A 37 -3.16 10.18 -8.18
CA ALA A 37 -3.99 8.99 -7.97
C ALA A 37 -4.28 8.21 -9.27
N GLU A 38 -4.46 8.92 -10.38
CA GLU A 38 -4.68 8.34 -11.71
C GLU A 38 -3.36 8.08 -12.48
N MET A 39 -2.25 8.63 -11.99
CA MET A 39 -0.93 8.53 -12.62
C MET A 39 -0.11 7.35 -12.11
N LEU A 40 -0.49 6.73 -11.00
CA LEU A 40 0.22 5.54 -10.49
C LEU A 40 -0.23 4.26 -11.22
N PRO A 41 0.61 3.20 -11.26
CA PRO A 41 0.20 1.93 -11.85
C PRO A 41 -0.95 1.29 -11.08
N ASP A 42 -2.01 0.86 -11.79
CA ASP A 42 -3.19 0.21 -11.20
C ASP A 42 -2.85 -0.99 -10.33
N LEU A 43 -1.84 -1.77 -10.75
CA LEU A 43 -1.27 -2.88 -9.98
C LEU A 43 -0.99 -2.48 -8.52
N ILE A 44 -0.35 -1.33 -8.33
CA ILE A 44 0.04 -0.82 -7.01
C ILE A 44 -1.18 -0.27 -6.29
N VAL A 45 -1.92 0.62 -6.95
CA VAL A 45 -3.09 1.29 -6.38
C VAL A 45 -4.14 0.28 -5.89
N ASN A 46 -4.47 -0.73 -6.70
CA ASN A 46 -5.50 -1.69 -6.35
C ASN A 46 -5.07 -2.66 -5.25
N ASN A 47 -3.77 -2.92 -5.09
CA ASN A 47 -3.26 -3.92 -4.15
C ASN A 47 -2.61 -3.32 -2.88
N VAL A 48 -2.48 -2.00 -2.76
CA VAL A 48 -1.76 -1.34 -1.65
C VAL A 48 -2.36 -1.67 -0.28
N THR A 49 -3.69 -1.77 -0.18
CA THR A 49 -4.39 -2.11 1.08
C THR A 49 -4.07 -3.54 1.53
N VAL A 50 -4.01 -4.48 0.59
CA VAL A 50 -3.65 -5.88 0.84
C VAL A 50 -2.19 -5.99 1.24
N LEU A 51 -1.30 -5.29 0.53
CA LEU A 51 0.13 -5.24 0.84
C LEU A 51 0.39 -4.70 2.25
N PHE A 52 -0.29 -3.61 2.62
CA PHE A 52 -0.21 -3.04 3.96
C PHE A 52 -0.67 -4.04 5.03
N LYS A 53 -1.85 -4.66 4.87
CA LYS A 53 -2.37 -5.68 5.80
C LYS A 53 -1.41 -6.85 5.97
N LYS A 54 -0.90 -7.37 4.85
CA LYS A 54 0.07 -8.47 4.84
C LYS A 54 1.34 -8.10 5.60
N ARG A 55 1.80 -6.86 5.43
CA ARG A 55 2.98 -6.35 6.11
C ARG A 55 2.77 -6.24 7.61
N VAL A 56 1.66 -5.66 8.04
CA VAL A 56 1.28 -5.56 9.47
C VAL A 56 1.20 -6.95 10.09
N LYS A 57 0.52 -7.90 9.43
CA LYS A 57 0.43 -9.29 9.90
C LYS A 57 1.80 -9.92 10.12
N ARG A 58 2.72 -9.77 9.16
CA ARG A 58 4.07 -10.34 9.25
C ARG A 58 4.94 -9.64 10.29
N ALA A 59 4.85 -8.32 10.43
CA ALA A 59 5.51 -7.57 11.50
C ALA A 59 5.05 -8.07 12.88
N MET A 60 3.74 -8.26 13.06
CA MET A 60 3.18 -8.78 14.32
C MET A 60 3.56 -10.24 14.58
N GLN A 61 3.79 -11.06 13.56
CA GLN A 61 4.34 -12.42 13.73
C GLN A 61 5.78 -12.38 14.27
N TYR A 62 6.63 -11.53 13.70
CA TYR A 62 8.00 -11.34 14.21
C TYR A 62 7.99 -10.81 15.64
N TYR A 63 7.20 -9.78 15.92
CA TYR A 63 7.05 -9.25 17.27
C TYR A 63 6.61 -10.32 18.27
N LYS A 64 5.55 -11.08 17.98
CA LYS A 64 5.08 -12.16 18.88
C LYS A 64 6.14 -13.22 19.14
N LYS A 65 6.94 -13.56 18.12
CA LYS A 65 8.00 -14.57 18.23
C LYS A 65 9.22 -14.10 19.03
N TYR A 66 9.55 -12.81 18.97
CA TYR A 66 10.80 -12.27 19.52
C TYR A 66 10.60 -11.12 20.55
N LYS A 67 9.39 -10.93 21.09
CA LYS A 67 9.08 -9.83 22.03
C LYS A 67 9.90 -9.84 23.31
N ASP A 68 10.36 -11.02 23.76
CA ASP A 68 11.14 -11.20 24.99
C ASP A 68 12.63 -11.49 24.68
N ALA A 69 13.04 -11.34 23.41
CA ALA A 69 14.42 -11.56 22.99
C ALA A 69 15.30 -10.36 23.33
N ASP A 70 16.60 -10.61 23.55
CA ASP A 70 17.59 -9.54 23.69
C ASP A 70 17.81 -8.79 22.37
N THR A 71 18.41 -7.60 22.45
CA THR A 71 18.64 -6.71 21.30
C THR A 71 19.45 -7.37 20.18
N PHE A 72 20.45 -8.19 20.52
CA PHE A 72 21.29 -8.87 19.52
C PHE A 72 20.51 -9.95 18.78
N THR A 73 19.72 -10.75 19.49
CA THR A 73 18.81 -11.72 18.88
C THR A 73 17.79 -11.05 17.98
N LEU A 74 17.22 -9.91 18.40
CA LEU A 74 16.25 -9.17 17.60
C LEU A 74 16.89 -8.68 16.28
N ALA A 75 18.05 -8.02 16.36
CA ALA A 75 18.75 -7.46 15.21
C ALA A 75 19.23 -8.53 14.19
N THR A 76 19.48 -9.76 14.64
CA THR A 76 19.97 -10.85 13.78
C THR A 76 18.86 -11.74 13.23
N LYS A 77 17.71 -11.83 13.91
CA LYS A 77 16.62 -12.75 13.53
C LYS A 77 15.41 -12.07 12.90
N VAL A 78 15.23 -10.78 13.10
CA VAL A 78 14.17 -10.00 12.47
C VAL A 78 14.79 -9.21 11.31
N PRO A 79 14.27 -9.35 10.08
CA PRO A 79 14.77 -8.56 8.96
C PRO A 79 14.60 -7.07 9.25
N VAL A 80 15.59 -6.26 8.86
CA VAL A 80 15.66 -4.82 9.15
C VAL A 80 14.37 -4.11 8.74
N GLU A 81 13.81 -4.49 7.61
CA GLU A 81 12.59 -3.91 7.05
C GLU A 81 11.30 -4.20 7.88
N TYR A 82 11.39 -5.02 8.93
CA TYR A 82 10.33 -5.21 9.93
C TYR A 82 10.70 -4.62 11.29
N LEU A 83 12.00 -4.47 11.62
CA LEU A 83 12.42 -3.87 12.89
C LEU A 83 11.79 -2.49 13.08
N ASP A 84 11.90 -1.64 12.05
CA ASP A 84 11.38 -0.28 12.08
C ASP A 84 9.85 -0.24 11.97
N PHE A 85 9.25 -1.22 11.29
CA PHE A 85 7.80 -1.24 11.07
C PHE A 85 7.00 -1.85 12.24
N ILE A 86 7.61 -2.68 13.09
CA ILE A 86 6.96 -3.29 14.26
C ILE A 86 6.33 -2.22 15.19
N PRO A 87 7.04 -1.14 15.58
CA PRO A 87 6.47 -0.04 16.35
C PRO A 87 5.18 0.54 15.75
N VAL A 88 5.11 0.71 14.43
CA VAL A 88 3.92 1.20 13.73
C VAL A 88 2.81 0.14 13.78
N ALA A 89 3.12 -1.11 13.41
CA ALA A 89 2.16 -2.20 13.37
C ALA A 89 1.50 -2.46 14.74
N ARG A 90 2.26 -2.30 15.84
CA ARG A 90 1.76 -2.44 17.21
C ARG A 90 0.73 -1.39 17.62
N LYS A 91 0.70 -0.24 16.93
CA LYS A 91 -0.31 0.80 17.18
C LYS A 91 -1.67 0.43 16.59
N ILE A 92 -1.76 -0.59 15.73
CA ILE A 92 -3.00 -1.02 15.07
C ILE A 92 -3.72 -2.05 15.95
N GLN A 93 -4.98 -1.78 16.26
CA GLN A 93 -5.88 -2.64 17.02
C GLN A 93 -6.97 -3.19 16.12
N ASP A 94 -7.57 -4.32 16.51
CA ASP A 94 -8.59 -5.03 15.75
C ASP A 94 -9.78 -4.12 15.34
N SER A 95 -10.19 -3.15 16.17
CA SER A 95 -11.27 -2.21 15.82
C SER A 95 -10.84 -0.97 15.02
N ASP A 96 -9.56 -0.82 14.69
CA ASP A 96 -9.09 0.39 14.01
C ASP A 96 -9.54 0.42 12.55
N GLU A 97 -9.85 1.62 12.08
CA GLU A 97 -10.03 1.93 10.67
C GLU A 97 -8.80 2.66 10.17
N ILE A 98 -8.10 2.05 9.22
CA ILE A 98 -6.92 2.63 8.58
C ILE A 98 -7.30 3.13 7.19
N ILE A 99 -6.98 4.39 6.90
CA ILE A 99 -7.20 4.97 5.59
C ILE A 99 -5.83 5.21 4.96
N ILE A 100 -5.56 4.55 3.84
CA ILE A 100 -4.42 4.88 2.99
C ILE A 100 -4.85 6.01 2.08
N ARG A 101 -4.11 7.11 2.11
CA ARG A 101 -4.38 8.33 1.35
C ARG A 101 -3.18 8.75 0.52
N ASN A 102 -3.45 9.70 -0.37
CA ASN A 102 -2.46 10.50 -1.06
C ASN A 102 -1.34 9.65 -1.69
N PRO A 103 -1.68 8.76 -2.64
CA PRO A 103 -0.65 8.20 -3.50
C PRO A 103 0.16 9.33 -4.11
N PHE A 104 1.49 9.30 -4.00
CA PHE A 104 2.35 10.27 -4.66
C PHE A 104 3.66 9.66 -5.16
N PHE A 105 4.34 10.43 -6.00
CA PHE A 105 5.60 10.04 -6.61
C PHE A 105 6.64 11.15 -6.46
N ILE A 106 7.86 10.81 -6.04
CA ILE A 106 8.98 11.74 -5.99
C ILE A 106 9.83 11.53 -7.24
N TYR A 107 9.81 12.50 -8.15
CA TYR A 107 10.63 12.47 -9.36
C TYR A 107 12.08 12.81 -9.04
N ILE A 108 13.03 11.94 -9.37
CA ILE A 108 14.46 12.19 -9.14
C ILE A 108 15.06 12.71 -10.44
N VAL A 109 15.46 13.99 -10.45
CA VAL A 109 15.94 14.66 -11.67
C VAL A 109 17.26 14.07 -12.15
N GLU A 110 18.09 13.56 -11.25
CA GLU A 110 19.34 12.86 -11.53
C GLU A 110 19.12 11.40 -12.02
N GLY A 111 17.88 11.02 -12.29
CA GLY A 111 17.52 9.67 -12.73
C GLY A 111 17.17 8.75 -11.56
N GLN A 112 16.52 7.65 -11.92
CA GLN A 112 15.83 6.81 -10.97
C GLN A 112 16.31 5.35 -11.06
N ALA A 113 16.75 4.80 -9.93
CA ALA A 113 17.13 3.39 -9.84
C ALA A 113 15.90 2.46 -9.77
N ASP A 114 14.89 2.85 -8.99
CA ASP A 114 13.65 2.10 -8.78
C ASP A 114 12.43 3.03 -8.74
N TYR A 115 11.28 2.53 -9.21
CA TYR A 115 10.02 3.27 -9.18
C TYR A 115 9.35 3.11 -7.82
N SER A 116 9.40 4.16 -6.99
CA SER A 116 8.85 4.15 -5.63
C SER A 116 7.61 5.02 -5.54
N TYR A 117 6.52 4.42 -5.10
CA TYR A 117 5.22 5.06 -4.91
C TYR A 117 4.94 5.19 -3.42
N TYR A 118 4.60 6.38 -2.97
CA TYR A 118 4.47 6.69 -1.55
C TYR A 118 3.03 6.89 -1.16
N PHE A 119 2.73 6.58 0.09
CA PHE A 119 1.39 6.58 0.64
C PHE A 119 1.43 7.02 2.11
N ALA A 120 0.43 7.79 2.52
CA ALA A 120 0.19 8.07 3.93
C ALA A 120 -0.88 7.10 4.46
N ALA A 121 -0.59 6.38 5.54
CA ALA A 121 -1.60 5.67 6.31
C ALA A 121 -2.06 6.56 7.46
N GLU A 122 -3.37 6.64 7.65
CA GLU A 122 -4.00 7.39 8.74
C GLU A 122 -4.80 6.48 9.64
N LYS A 123 -4.87 6.87 10.90
CA LYS A 123 -5.69 6.25 11.93
C LYS A 123 -6.31 7.36 12.76
N LYS A 124 -7.65 7.39 12.84
CA LYS A 124 -8.40 8.41 13.60
C LYS A 124 -8.08 9.85 13.18
N GLY A 125 -7.84 10.07 11.88
CA GLY A 125 -7.51 11.39 11.31
C GLY A 125 -6.08 11.88 11.60
N GLU A 126 -5.25 11.05 12.21
CA GLU A 126 -3.83 11.33 12.41
C GLU A 126 -2.98 10.40 11.53
N ARG A 127 -1.85 10.93 11.02
CA ARG A 127 -0.89 10.14 10.26
C ARG A 127 -0.31 9.03 11.14
N LEU A 128 -0.58 7.79 10.78
CA LEU A 128 -0.01 6.60 11.40
C LEU A 128 1.42 6.35 10.92
N CYS A 129 1.64 6.42 9.61
CA CYS A 129 2.95 6.33 8.98
C CYS A 129 2.91 6.75 7.49
N LEU A 130 4.05 7.20 6.97
CA LEU A 130 4.39 7.22 5.56
C LEU A 130 5.09 5.91 5.20
N PHE A 131 4.70 5.29 4.09
CA PHE A 131 5.35 4.09 3.56
C PHE A 131 5.45 4.18 2.04
N SER A 132 6.25 3.30 1.45
CA SER A 132 6.34 3.18 0.00
C SER A 132 6.13 1.76 -0.47
N VAL A 133 5.69 1.65 -1.72
CA VAL A 133 5.70 0.42 -2.50
C VAL A 133 6.53 0.70 -3.73
N SER A 134 7.59 -0.06 -3.94
CA SER A 134 8.45 0.07 -5.11
C SER A 134 8.35 -1.12 -6.06
N ILE A 135 8.66 -0.87 -7.33
CA ILE A 135 8.87 -1.90 -8.33
C ILE A 135 10.35 -1.86 -8.70
N ALA A 136 11.06 -2.94 -8.37
CA ALA A 136 12.46 -3.11 -8.74
C ALA A 136 12.60 -3.19 -10.27
N ALA A 137 13.44 -2.33 -10.86
CA ALA A 137 13.52 -2.17 -12.32
C ALA A 137 14.00 -3.44 -13.05
N ASP A 138 14.82 -4.26 -12.40
CA ASP A 138 15.46 -5.46 -12.95
C ASP A 138 14.58 -6.73 -12.82
N THR A 139 13.97 -6.90 -11.66
CA THR A 139 13.24 -8.11 -11.27
C THR A 139 11.74 -7.96 -11.42
N GLY A 140 11.21 -6.73 -11.45
CA GLY A 140 9.79 -6.45 -11.32
C GLY A 140 9.25 -6.92 -9.97
N LYS A 141 10.10 -7.03 -8.94
CA LYS A 141 9.63 -7.38 -7.60
C LYS A 141 8.91 -6.19 -7.00
N VAL A 142 7.71 -6.41 -6.48
CA VAL A 142 6.98 -5.42 -5.70
C VAL A 142 7.49 -5.47 -4.26
N ILE A 143 7.94 -4.34 -3.74
CA ILE A 143 8.59 -4.26 -2.43
C ILE A 143 7.82 -3.25 -1.59
N PHE A 144 7.25 -3.70 -0.48
CA PHE A 144 6.76 -2.80 0.57
C PHE A 144 7.95 -2.35 1.43
N TRP A 145 8.08 -1.04 1.61
CA TRP A 145 9.11 -0.45 2.44
C TRP A 145 8.51 0.55 3.43
N TYR A 146 8.99 0.49 4.68
CA TYR A 146 8.79 1.53 5.67
C TYR A 146 10.16 2.01 6.09
N ASP A 147 10.38 3.32 5.96
CA ASP A 147 11.57 4.00 6.43
C ASP A 147 11.15 5.00 7.50
N ASP A 148 11.58 4.74 8.72
CA ASP A 148 11.30 5.58 9.87
C ASP A 148 11.88 7.00 9.72
N MET A 149 12.99 7.16 8.98
CA MET A 149 13.58 8.47 8.69
C MET A 149 12.77 9.25 7.66
N MET A 150 12.13 8.56 6.70
CA MET A 150 11.17 9.19 5.83
C MET A 150 9.91 9.57 6.58
N ASP A 151 9.35 8.66 7.36
CA ASP A 151 8.11 8.92 8.09
C ASP A 151 8.23 10.09 9.05
N ARG A 152 9.31 10.15 9.84
CA ARG A 152 9.49 11.19 10.86
C ARG A 152 9.76 12.58 10.30
N TYR A 153 10.49 12.67 9.18
CA TYR A 153 11.08 13.93 8.76
C TYR A 153 10.71 14.38 7.34
N PHE A 154 9.92 13.60 6.63
CA PHE A 154 9.28 14.07 5.41
C PHE A 154 8.11 14.97 5.83
N LEU A 155 8.28 16.28 5.61
CA LEU A 155 7.34 17.33 6.04
C LEU A 155 6.12 17.39 5.12
N TYR A 156 5.45 16.24 4.94
CA TYR A 156 4.25 16.14 4.13
C TYR A 156 3.04 16.65 4.89
N ASP A 157 2.41 17.68 4.33
CA ASP A 157 1.12 18.20 4.75
C ASP A 157 0.08 17.92 3.65
N GLU A 158 -0.87 17.02 3.94
CA GLU A 158 -1.93 16.66 3.00
C GLU A 158 -2.70 17.88 2.50
N LYS A 159 -2.98 18.87 3.36
CA LYS A 159 -3.84 20.01 3.01
C LYS A 159 -3.23 20.86 1.92
N THR A 160 -1.91 20.99 1.91
CA THR A 160 -1.18 21.87 1.00
C THR A 160 -0.47 21.10 -0.11
N MET A 161 -0.21 19.80 0.06
CA MET A 161 0.69 19.04 -0.81
C MET A 161 0.04 17.89 -1.57
N LYS A 162 -1.25 17.58 -1.37
CA LYS A 162 -1.94 16.52 -2.16
C LYS A 162 -1.91 16.74 -3.68
N ASP A 163 -1.81 18.00 -4.11
CA ASP A 163 -1.76 18.43 -5.52
C ASP A 163 -0.44 19.16 -5.86
N ALA A 164 0.61 18.96 -5.06
CA ALA A 164 1.93 19.49 -5.33
C ALA A 164 2.75 18.52 -6.19
N LEU A 165 3.56 19.06 -7.10
CA LEU A 165 4.62 18.29 -7.75
C LEU A 165 5.69 17.98 -6.72
N LEU A 166 6.06 16.71 -6.61
CA LEU A 166 7.14 16.26 -5.74
C LEU A 166 8.34 15.82 -6.57
N TYR A 167 9.48 16.45 -6.33
CA TYR A 167 10.72 16.14 -7.03
C TYR A 167 11.94 16.33 -6.14
N SER A 168 13.04 15.64 -6.47
CA SER A 168 14.31 15.71 -5.78
C SER A 168 15.41 16.21 -6.71
N ILE A 169 16.24 17.12 -6.19
CA ILE A 169 17.44 17.62 -6.84
C ILE A 169 18.52 17.81 -5.77
N ASP A 170 19.73 17.31 -6.04
CA ASP A 170 20.89 17.41 -5.14
C ASP A 170 20.55 16.93 -3.71
N ASP A 171 19.83 15.81 -3.60
CA ASP A 171 19.29 15.20 -2.37
C ASP A 171 18.33 16.06 -1.52
N ILE A 172 17.83 17.14 -2.12
CA ILE A 172 16.78 17.99 -1.54
C ILE A 172 15.47 17.67 -2.25
N THR A 173 14.44 17.33 -1.50
CA THR A 173 13.10 17.09 -2.00
C THR A 173 12.24 18.33 -1.81
N TYR A 174 11.54 18.70 -2.88
CA TYR A 174 10.69 19.87 -2.97
C TYR A 174 9.23 19.45 -3.18
N ALA A 175 8.31 20.22 -2.60
CA ALA A 175 6.91 20.28 -3.00
C ALA A 175 6.68 21.60 -3.74
N GLN A 176 6.21 21.51 -4.98
CA GLN A 176 5.92 22.68 -5.80
C GLN A 176 4.43 22.72 -6.17
N THR A 177 3.78 23.83 -5.84
CA THR A 177 2.45 24.19 -6.33
C THR A 177 2.58 25.23 -7.46
N PRO A 178 1.49 25.63 -8.14
CA PRO A 178 1.56 26.75 -9.08
C PRO A 178 2.01 28.07 -8.45
N LYS A 179 1.89 28.23 -7.12
CA LYS A 179 2.17 29.49 -6.41
C LYS A 179 3.56 29.51 -5.76
N GLU A 180 4.01 28.39 -5.24
CA GLU A 180 5.23 28.34 -4.42
C GLU A 180 5.94 26.99 -4.48
N THR A 181 7.21 27.01 -4.07
CA THR A 181 8.05 25.83 -3.92
C THR A 181 8.57 25.78 -2.49
N THR A 182 8.35 24.66 -1.82
CA THR A 182 8.79 24.43 -0.43
C THR A 182 9.75 23.25 -0.37
N VAL A 183 10.80 23.36 0.44
CA VAL A 183 11.68 22.23 0.77
C VAL A 183 10.99 21.36 1.83
N ILE A 184 10.74 20.09 1.51
CA ILE A 184 10.04 19.16 2.41
C ILE A 184 10.96 18.09 3.01
N ARG A 185 12.17 17.97 2.46
CA ARG A 185 13.24 17.11 2.99
C ARG A 185 14.58 17.59 2.46
N ASP A 186 15.55 17.76 3.34
CA ASP A 186 16.96 17.98 3.00
C ASP A 186 17.79 16.84 3.60
N GLN A 187 18.37 16.00 2.75
CA GLN A 187 19.19 14.89 3.24
C GLN A 187 20.62 15.33 3.62
N LYS A 188 21.11 16.48 3.12
CA LYS A 188 22.46 16.98 3.43
C LYS A 188 22.60 17.38 4.89
N GLN A 189 21.52 17.86 5.50
CA GLN A 189 21.47 18.17 6.93
C GLN A 189 21.66 16.94 7.84
N ARG A 190 21.69 15.72 7.28
CA ARG A 190 21.76 14.47 8.06
C ARG A 190 23.10 13.77 8.02
N GLY A 191 24.12 14.34 7.37
CA GLY A 191 25.44 13.69 7.23
C GLY A 191 25.40 12.41 6.38
N ILE A 192 24.25 12.07 5.79
CA ILE A 192 24.11 11.05 4.76
C ILE A 192 24.54 11.74 3.46
N HIS A 193 25.84 11.72 3.18
CA HIS A 193 26.38 12.10 1.89
C HIS A 193 26.09 10.97 0.90
N LEU A 194 24.86 10.89 0.40
CA LEU A 194 24.67 10.33 -0.93
C LEU A 194 25.32 11.30 -1.92
N MET A 195 25.93 10.74 -2.96
CA MET A 195 26.93 11.39 -3.80
C MET A 195 26.57 12.84 -4.10
N GLU A 196 27.48 13.77 -3.76
CA GLU A 196 27.44 15.14 -4.28
C GLU A 196 27.08 15.07 -5.76
N GLY A 197 25.89 15.59 -6.12
CA GLY A 197 25.16 15.19 -7.32
C GLY A 197 26.10 15.08 -8.50
N ALA A 198 26.36 13.85 -8.94
CA ALA A 198 27.49 13.55 -9.81
C ALA A 198 27.57 14.57 -10.95
N PRO A 199 28.77 15.06 -11.33
CA PRO A 199 28.92 16.06 -12.39
C PRO A 199 28.16 15.67 -13.67
N THR A 200 27.95 14.38 -13.88
CA THR A 200 27.17 13.77 -14.95
C THR A 200 25.74 14.27 -15.07
N TYR A 201 25.11 14.78 -14.00
CA TYR A 201 23.71 15.25 -14.03
C TYR A 201 23.55 16.77 -13.97
N GLU A 202 24.64 17.54 -14.04
CA GLU A 202 24.58 19.01 -13.94
C GLU A 202 23.70 19.63 -15.04
N LYS A 203 23.73 19.05 -16.24
CA LYS A 203 22.94 19.51 -17.39
C LYS A 203 21.45 19.30 -17.15
N GLU A 204 21.04 18.13 -16.68
CA GLU A 204 19.68 17.73 -16.35
C GLU A 204 19.13 18.62 -15.24
N ARG A 205 19.91 18.81 -14.15
CA ARG A 205 19.54 19.72 -13.04
C ARG A 205 19.30 21.14 -13.53
N LYS A 206 20.21 21.68 -14.35
CA LYS A 206 20.07 23.05 -14.91
C LYS A 206 18.89 23.16 -15.86
N ALA A 207 18.64 22.15 -16.68
CA ALA A 207 17.50 22.12 -17.59
C ALA A 207 16.17 22.10 -16.80
N PHE A 208 16.05 21.21 -15.82
CA PHE A 208 14.83 21.09 -15.00
C PHE A 208 14.58 22.34 -14.14
N LYS A 209 15.62 22.95 -13.55
CA LYS A 209 15.49 24.19 -12.76
C LYS A 209 14.97 25.38 -13.57
N LYS A 210 15.19 25.41 -14.90
CA LYS A 210 14.69 26.48 -15.80
C LYS A 210 13.22 26.32 -16.18
N LYS A 211 12.65 25.13 -15.99
CA LYS A 211 11.26 24.84 -16.34
C LYS A 211 10.28 25.53 -15.41
N ASN A 212 9.19 26.03 -15.97
CA ASN A 212 8.04 26.51 -15.22
C ASN A 212 7.24 25.33 -14.61
N TYR A 213 6.19 25.63 -13.85
CA TYR A 213 5.38 24.60 -13.19
C TYR A 213 4.74 23.60 -14.17
N GLU A 214 4.12 24.08 -15.25
CA GLU A 214 3.42 23.22 -16.22
C GLU A 214 4.41 22.34 -17.00
N GLU A 215 5.56 22.90 -17.40
CA GLU A 215 6.63 22.13 -18.08
C GLU A 215 7.20 21.02 -17.19
N LYS A 216 7.31 21.26 -15.87
CA LYS A 216 7.73 20.23 -14.91
C LYS A 216 6.66 19.17 -14.72
N LYS A 217 5.39 19.59 -14.60
CA LYS A 217 4.25 18.68 -14.49
C LYS A 217 4.17 17.74 -15.69
N GLU A 218 4.28 18.30 -16.89
CA GLU A 218 4.28 17.53 -18.14
C GLU A 218 5.43 16.51 -18.16
N GLU A 219 6.66 16.90 -17.82
CA GLU A 219 7.79 15.99 -17.75
C GLU A 219 7.57 14.83 -16.76
N ILE A 220 7.16 15.14 -15.53
CA ILE A 220 6.94 14.14 -14.47
C ILE A 220 5.82 13.17 -14.88
N PHE A 221 4.74 13.69 -15.48
CA PHE A 221 3.58 12.88 -15.83
C PHE A 221 3.84 12.04 -17.07
N ALA A 222 4.56 12.57 -18.06
CA ALA A 222 5.04 11.80 -19.20
C ALA A 222 5.94 10.64 -18.75
N PHE A 223 6.82 10.88 -17.80
CA PHE A 223 7.66 9.83 -17.21
C PHE A 223 6.83 8.74 -16.51
N LEU A 224 5.81 9.11 -15.72
CA LEU A 224 4.91 8.14 -15.07
C LEU A 224 4.12 7.31 -16.08
N GLU A 225 3.63 7.93 -17.16
CA GLU A 225 2.96 7.22 -18.26
C GLU A 225 3.89 6.26 -19.00
N GLU A 226 5.15 6.64 -19.20
CA GLU A 226 6.14 5.75 -19.79
C GLU A 226 6.35 4.51 -18.90
N ILE A 227 6.49 4.71 -17.58
CA ILE A 227 6.68 3.61 -16.62
C ILE A 227 5.55 2.61 -16.69
N LYS A 228 4.28 3.05 -16.70
CA LYS A 228 3.10 2.15 -16.76
C LYS A 228 3.17 1.16 -17.91
N ASN A 229 3.78 1.55 -19.02
CA ASN A 229 3.85 0.76 -20.24
C ASN A 229 5.07 -0.18 -20.31
N GLN A 230 5.99 -0.08 -19.36
CA GLN A 230 7.22 -0.88 -19.38
C GLN A 230 6.95 -2.37 -19.13
N LYS A 231 7.79 -3.22 -19.76
CA LYS A 231 7.75 -4.69 -19.58
C LYS A 231 7.88 -5.09 -18.10
N VAL A 232 8.59 -4.30 -17.31
CA VAL A 232 8.77 -4.54 -15.86
C VAL A 232 7.46 -4.49 -15.10
N ILE A 233 6.51 -3.63 -15.47
CA ILE A 233 5.19 -3.55 -14.81
C ILE A 233 4.40 -4.84 -15.06
N LYS A 234 4.40 -5.35 -16.30
CA LYS A 234 3.76 -6.64 -16.64
C LYS A 234 4.39 -7.82 -15.90
N LYS A 235 5.71 -7.80 -15.69
CA LYS A 235 6.42 -8.80 -14.86
C LYS A 235 6.01 -8.68 -13.39
N SER A 236 5.85 -7.46 -12.90
CA SER A 236 5.44 -7.16 -11.53
C SER A 236 4.03 -7.65 -11.22
N GLU A 237 3.11 -7.54 -12.19
CA GLU A 237 1.77 -8.08 -12.05
C GLU A 237 1.79 -9.60 -11.79
N LYS A 238 2.59 -10.35 -12.57
CA LYS A 238 2.75 -11.81 -12.38
C LYS A 238 3.34 -12.12 -11.00
N ASN A 239 4.38 -11.38 -10.60
CA ASN A 239 5.01 -11.56 -9.30
C ASN A 239 4.02 -11.31 -8.16
N LEU A 240 3.20 -10.26 -8.26
CA LEU A 240 2.22 -9.92 -7.24
C LEU A 240 1.09 -10.95 -7.16
N LYS A 241 0.62 -11.48 -8.30
CA LYS A 241 -0.36 -12.59 -8.32
C LYS A 241 0.17 -13.83 -7.61
N LEU A 242 1.44 -14.19 -7.81
CA LEU A 242 2.07 -15.32 -7.12
C LEU A 242 2.22 -15.05 -5.61
N GLU A 243 2.53 -13.81 -5.25
CA GLU A 243 2.75 -13.40 -3.87
C GLU A 243 1.44 -13.30 -3.05
N LEU A 244 0.39 -12.72 -3.63
CA LEU A 244 -0.88 -12.44 -2.97
C LEU A 244 -1.92 -13.54 -3.18
N LYS A 245 -1.78 -14.36 -4.23
CA LYS A 245 -2.69 -15.47 -4.54
C LYS A 245 -4.15 -14.98 -4.58
N ASP A 246 -5.02 -15.58 -3.77
CA ASP A 246 -6.45 -15.25 -3.69
C ASP A 246 -6.72 -13.86 -3.09
N GLU A 247 -5.72 -13.24 -2.46
CA GLU A 247 -5.81 -11.86 -1.95
C GLU A 247 -5.46 -10.81 -3.01
N TYR A 248 -5.01 -11.22 -4.22
CA TYR A 248 -4.71 -10.31 -5.31
C TYR A 248 -5.98 -9.65 -5.86
N ILE A 249 -5.95 -8.33 -6.01
CA ILE A 249 -7.04 -7.55 -6.60
C ILE A 249 -6.71 -7.28 -8.07
N GLU A 250 -7.52 -7.87 -8.95
CA GLU A 250 -7.40 -7.71 -10.41
C GLU A 250 -7.65 -6.26 -10.83
N THR A 251 -6.89 -5.82 -11.82
CA THR A 251 -7.14 -4.55 -12.50
C THR A 251 -8.27 -4.75 -13.51
N GLU A 252 -9.26 -3.85 -13.49
CA GLU A 252 -10.29 -3.85 -14.54
C GLU A 252 -9.63 -3.63 -15.90
N LYS A 253 -9.74 -4.62 -16.80
CA LYS A 253 -9.36 -4.41 -18.19
C LYS A 253 -10.42 -3.51 -18.81
N ASN A 254 -10.02 -2.32 -19.26
CA ASN A 254 -10.82 -1.49 -20.16
C ASN A 254 -11.08 -2.27 -21.47
N THR A 255 -12.09 -3.12 -21.48
CA THR A 255 -12.74 -3.54 -22.72
C THR A 255 -13.49 -2.33 -23.23
N LYS A 256 -12.88 -1.59 -24.17
CA LYS A 256 -13.67 -0.76 -25.09
C LYS A 256 -14.68 -1.70 -25.75
N GLU A 257 -15.94 -1.29 -25.76
CA GLU A 257 -17.13 -2.04 -26.20
C GLU A 257 -17.70 -3.02 -25.17
N ASP A 258 -18.54 -2.51 -24.27
CA ASP A 258 -19.99 -2.85 -24.28
C ASP A 258 -20.73 -2.02 -23.22
N GLY A 259 -21.97 -1.67 -23.55
CA GLY A 259 -22.73 -0.55 -23.00
C GLY A 259 -22.91 -0.53 -21.48
N ILE A 260 -22.86 0.69 -20.95
CA ILE A 260 -23.71 1.24 -19.87
C ILE A 260 -24.21 0.17 -18.88
N TRP A 261 -23.39 -0.38 -17.96
CA TRP A 261 -23.88 -1.08 -16.74
C TRP A 261 -22.79 -1.40 -15.68
N LYS A 262 -21.68 -0.64 -15.56
CA LYS A 262 -20.65 -0.95 -14.53
C LYS A 262 -20.05 0.28 -13.84
N SER A 263 -20.84 0.93 -12.99
CA SER A 263 -20.36 1.97 -12.07
C SER A 263 -20.76 1.74 -10.60
N ILE A 264 -20.99 0.49 -10.18
CA ILE A 264 -21.46 0.19 -8.79
C ILE A 264 -20.54 -0.74 -7.97
N TYR A 265 -19.41 -1.26 -8.48
CA TYR A 265 -18.66 -2.30 -7.74
C TYR A 265 -17.43 -1.88 -6.91
N ILE A 266 -17.27 -0.60 -6.54
CA ILE A 266 -16.11 -0.19 -5.71
C ILE A 266 -16.43 0.00 -4.21
N ALA A 267 -17.68 -0.17 -3.76
CA ALA A 267 -18.05 -0.05 -2.35
C ALA A 267 -18.64 -1.35 -1.75
N ALA A 268 -17.96 -2.49 -1.89
CA ALA A 268 -18.32 -3.72 -1.19
C ALA A 268 -17.11 -4.64 -0.93
N GLY A 269 -16.07 -4.10 -0.30
CA GLY A 269 -14.97 -4.88 0.27
C GLY A 269 -15.30 -5.44 1.65
N VAL A 270 -16.52 -5.97 1.88
CA VAL A 270 -16.89 -6.72 3.09
C VAL A 270 -17.92 -7.79 2.70
N VAL A 271 -17.69 -9.02 3.19
CA VAL A 271 -18.50 -10.25 3.09
C VAL A 271 -18.21 -11.17 1.90
N ALA A 272 -17.18 -12.02 2.06
CA ALA A 272 -17.18 -13.39 1.52
C ALA A 272 -16.28 -14.33 2.35
N ILE A 273 -16.46 -14.37 3.68
CA ILE A 273 -16.07 -15.53 4.49
C ILE A 273 -17.36 -16.23 4.88
N GLY A 274 -17.84 -17.12 4.01
CA GLY A 274 -19.09 -17.85 4.22
C GLY A 274 -19.65 -18.42 2.92
N GLY A 275 -18.92 -19.32 2.25
CA GLY A 275 -19.43 -19.91 1.00
C GLY A 275 -18.59 -20.96 0.29
N ILE A 276 -17.46 -21.42 0.84
CA ILE A 276 -16.62 -22.41 0.14
C ILE A 276 -16.94 -23.87 0.55
N THR A 277 -17.70 -24.12 1.61
CA THR A 277 -18.00 -25.49 2.07
C THR A 277 -19.20 -26.17 1.40
N ALA A 278 -20.01 -25.49 0.57
CA ALA A 278 -21.16 -26.10 -0.10
C ALA A 278 -20.91 -26.53 -1.58
N GLY A 279 -19.82 -26.07 -2.21
CA GLY A 279 -19.54 -26.33 -3.63
C GLY A 279 -18.88 -27.68 -3.93
N ILE A 280 -18.33 -28.38 -2.94
CA ILE A 280 -17.58 -29.64 -3.15
C ILE A 280 -18.52 -30.87 -3.20
N ILE A 281 -19.78 -30.75 -2.78
CA ILE A 281 -20.73 -31.88 -2.80
C ILE A 281 -21.46 -32.03 -4.14
N PHE A 282 -21.54 -30.98 -4.98
CA PHE A 282 -22.35 -31.04 -6.20
C PHE A 282 -21.63 -31.65 -7.42
N PHE A 283 -20.29 -31.75 -7.41
CA PHE A 283 -19.53 -32.34 -8.54
C PHE A 283 -19.34 -33.87 -8.47
N ARG A 284 -19.88 -34.55 -7.46
CA ARG A 284 -19.75 -36.01 -7.32
C ARG A 284 -21.00 -36.83 -7.68
N LYS A 285 -22.08 -36.20 -8.17
CA LYS A 285 -23.35 -36.88 -8.49
C LYS A 285 -23.78 -36.82 -9.96
N LYS A 286 -22.83 -36.79 -10.90
CA LYS A 286 -23.12 -36.97 -12.34
C LYS A 286 -22.18 -37.95 -13.05
N ARG A 287 -21.97 -39.11 -12.45
CA ARG A 287 -21.54 -40.34 -13.16
C ARG A 287 -22.18 -41.56 -12.51
N LYS A 288 -23.40 -41.91 -12.92
CA LYS A 288 -23.86 -43.31 -13.10
C LYS A 288 -25.31 -43.37 -13.62
N LYS A 289 -25.47 -44.21 -14.65
CA LYS A 289 -26.70 -44.78 -15.26
C LYS A 289 -27.50 -43.79 -16.14
N SER A 290 -27.96 -44.14 -17.34
CA SER A 290 -27.88 -45.36 -18.17
C SER A 290 -28.35 -44.99 -19.58
N ARG A 291 -27.68 -45.48 -20.63
CA ARG A 291 -28.28 -45.60 -21.97
C ARG A 291 -28.99 -46.95 -22.02
N PHE A 292 -30.22 -46.94 -22.53
CA PHE A 292 -30.89 -48.10 -23.10
C PHE A 292 -30.10 -48.62 -24.30
#